data_AF-A0A4P2Q3A5-F1
#
_entry.id   AF-A0A4P2Q3A5-F1
#
_cell.length_a   1.000
_cell.length_b   1.000
_cell.length_c   1.000
_cell.angle_alpha   90.00
_cell.angle_beta   90.00
_cell.angle_gamma   90.00
#
_symmetry.space_group_name_H-M   'P 1'
#
loop_
_entity.id
_entity.type
_entity.pdbx_description
1 polymer ?
#
loop_
_entity_poly.entity_id
_entity_poly.type
_entity_poly.pdbx_seq_one_letter_code
_entity_poly.pdbx_strand_id
1 'polypeptide(L)'
;MEVKLGGTFLTCAMGPLHQAGVSIQASRMPEGLHELAPAGLLGGFRRGVEQAAKLAGVRVEDVERLLPMDEVREAILRLEESHSEAVVAWNVHAGRLGGMLQGVAEVTNHGTGPDVGMCLERLASKVRRDGPFSEPLQVLAEDVVHWQATLARCRKLLDEGGGGALEKAYRRRRLRRLATVVISGLVIVAALAVIARVHMARARIDALLGQPAVCAVRGISEGDLDRATSEQQRRVAARIEACAAVEAREAREREARERAEEKARQEQRRREERDAKCAAFAVRFKAGAFSAEDEAISGVSGELLRRIAQRRLTAADVGPSGPALPCDGARGGDELRAAFADALVASVWTWGPAADPGPRLGEVLAPRRADLTPRARTMLSVRAIDEAKRAIVSGNPAALGRASRLCALTAALDIASGNACAALEKVTAKRSP
;
A
#
# COMPACT_ATOMS: atom_id res chain seq x y z
N MET A 1 29.63 34.67 -22.72
CA MET A 1 29.24 35.93 -23.35
C MET A 1 29.82 37.06 -22.54
N GLU A 2 30.97 37.56 -22.95
CA GLU A 2 31.53 38.81 -22.42
C GLU A 2 30.61 39.96 -22.83
N VAL A 3 30.17 40.76 -21.86
CA VAL A 3 29.33 41.92 -22.14
C VAL A 3 30.25 43.01 -22.69
N LYS A 4 30.14 43.32 -23.99
CA LYS A 4 30.91 44.38 -24.65
C LYS A 4 30.33 45.74 -24.29
N LEU A 5 30.58 46.22 -23.08
CA LEU A 5 30.10 47.51 -22.58
C LEU A 5 30.57 48.68 -23.46
N GLY A 6 31.83 48.64 -23.93
CA GLY A 6 32.37 49.64 -24.84
C GLY A 6 31.68 49.63 -26.21
N GLY A 7 31.21 48.47 -26.66
CA GLY A 7 30.40 48.36 -27.87
C GLY A 7 29.09 49.14 -27.78
N THR A 8 28.35 48.96 -26.67
CA THR A 8 27.09 49.70 -26.46
C THR A 8 27.32 51.20 -26.28
N PHE A 9 28.36 51.59 -25.53
CA PHE A 9 28.77 52.99 -25.42
C PHE A 9 29.01 53.61 -26.80
N LEU A 10 29.82 52.96 -27.65
CA LEU A 10 30.20 53.48 -28.94
C LEU A 10 29.00 53.63 -29.88
N THR A 11 28.05 52.67 -29.87
CA THR A 11 26.83 52.78 -30.68
C THR A 11 26.03 54.04 -30.37
N CYS A 12 25.89 54.40 -29.09
CA CYS A 12 25.18 55.62 -28.69
C CYS A 12 25.99 56.90 -28.99
N ALA A 13 27.30 56.86 -28.74
CA ALA A 13 28.19 58.01 -28.93
C ALA A 13 28.42 58.35 -30.40
N MET A 14 28.48 57.36 -31.29
CA MET A 14 28.63 57.55 -32.74
C MET A 14 27.34 57.94 -33.46
N GLY A 15 26.18 57.90 -32.78
CA GLY A 15 24.87 58.18 -33.39
C GLY A 15 24.82 59.50 -34.17
N PRO A 16 25.15 60.65 -33.56
CA PRO A 16 25.13 61.94 -34.25
C PRO A 16 26.13 62.01 -35.42
N LEU A 17 27.32 61.42 -35.27
CA LEU A 17 28.34 61.37 -36.35
C LEU A 17 27.85 60.56 -37.56
N HIS A 18 27.17 59.44 -37.31
CA HIS A 18 26.58 58.63 -38.38
C HIS A 18 25.46 59.40 -39.09
N GLN A 19 24.58 60.05 -38.32
CA GLN A 19 23.50 60.87 -38.88
C GLN A 19 24.04 62.05 -39.69
N ALA A 20 25.09 62.72 -39.20
CA ALA A 20 25.79 63.78 -39.92
C ALA A 20 26.36 63.27 -41.25
N GLY A 21 27.07 62.13 -41.22
CA GLY A 21 27.64 61.50 -42.41
C GLY A 21 26.57 61.16 -43.46
N VAL A 22 25.44 60.59 -43.03
CA VAL A 22 24.30 60.29 -43.92
C VAL A 22 23.72 61.57 -44.53
N SER A 23 23.56 62.64 -43.74
CA SER A 23 23.05 63.92 -44.24
C SER A 23 23.99 64.57 -45.26
N ILE A 24 25.31 64.57 -44.99
CA ILE A 24 26.30 65.13 -45.91
C ILE A 24 26.34 64.33 -47.23
N GLN A 25 26.30 62.99 -47.16
CA GLN A 25 26.19 62.15 -48.36
C GLN A 25 24.90 62.40 -49.14
N ALA A 26 23.80 62.70 -48.46
CA ALA A 26 22.54 63.08 -49.09
C ALA A 26 22.52 64.53 -49.63
N SER A 27 23.67 65.21 -49.71
CA SER A 27 23.79 66.63 -50.10
C SER A 27 23.02 67.60 -49.19
N ARG A 28 22.73 67.19 -47.95
CA ARG A 28 22.05 67.97 -46.91
C ARG A 28 23.07 68.46 -45.88
N MET A 29 23.96 69.34 -46.33
CA MET A 29 25.07 69.83 -45.51
C MET A 29 24.62 70.65 -44.30
N PRO A 30 23.62 71.56 -44.38
CA PRO A 30 23.14 72.28 -43.20
C PRO A 30 22.72 71.34 -42.06
N GLU A 31 22.00 70.27 -42.40
CA GLU A 31 21.58 69.23 -41.46
C GLU A 31 22.77 68.42 -40.96
N GLY A 32 23.73 68.11 -41.82
CA GLY A 32 24.97 67.45 -41.44
C GLY A 32 25.80 68.27 -40.44
N LEU A 33 25.98 69.56 -40.70
CA LEU A 33 26.64 70.49 -39.79
C LEU A 33 25.85 70.64 -38.48
N HIS A 34 24.51 70.66 -38.54
CA HIS A 34 23.69 70.72 -37.33
C HIS A 34 23.92 69.50 -36.40
N GLU A 35 23.99 68.30 -36.96
CA GLU A 35 24.26 67.06 -36.20
C GLU A 35 25.67 67.00 -35.62
N LEU A 36 26.63 67.72 -36.23
CA LEU A 36 27.98 67.90 -35.72
C LEU A 36 28.11 68.98 -34.64
N ALA A 37 27.00 69.61 -34.22
CA ALA A 37 27.04 70.59 -33.16
C ALA A 37 27.63 69.97 -31.87
N PRO A 38 28.50 70.69 -31.14
CA PRO A 38 29.15 70.19 -29.92
C PRO A 38 28.16 69.62 -28.88
N ALA A 39 27.01 70.28 -28.71
CA ALA A 39 25.95 69.82 -27.81
C ALA A 39 25.35 68.46 -28.22
N GLY A 40 25.20 68.21 -29.52
CA GLY A 40 24.72 66.94 -30.07
C GLY A 40 25.71 65.81 -29.86
N LEU A 41 27.00 66.06 -30.15
CA LEU A 41 28.09 65.12 -29.95
C LEU A 41 28.28 64.75 -28.47
N LEU A 42 28.32 65.75 -27.58
CA LEU A 42 28.41 65.52 -26.13
C LEU A 42 27.15 64.82 -25.59
N GLY A 43 25.97 65.13 -26.13
CA GLY A 43 24.73 64.43 -25.80
C GLY A 43 24.77 62.95 -26.19
N GLY A 44 25.32 62.63 -27.38
CA GLY A 44 25.57 61.25 -27.81
C GLY A 44 26.52 60.51 -26.87
N PHE A 45 27.64 61.16 -26.51
CA PHE A 45 28.60 60.62 -25.55
C PHE A 45 27.95 60.29 -24.19
N ARG A 46 27.22 61.26 -23.59
CA ARG A 46 26.54 61.07 -22.30
C ARG A 46 25.54 59.91 -22.32
N ARG A 47 24.73 59.79 -23.38
CA ARG A 47 23.82 58.64 -23.55
C ARG A 47 24.57 57.30 -23.61
N GLY A 48 25.74 57.28 -24.24
CA GLY A 48 26.61 56.10 -24.24
C GLY A 48 27.09 55.72 -22.84
N VAL A 49 27.52 56.71 -22.04
CA VAL A 49 27.95 56.51 -20.64
C VAL A 49 26.78 56.00 -19.80
N GLU A 50 25.59 56.61 -19.91
CA GLU A 50 24.38 56.20 -19.21
C GLU A 50 23.98 54.76 -19.53
N GLN A 51 24.01 54.39 -20.81
CA GLN A 51 23.65 53.05 -21.23
C GLN A 51 24.67 52.00 -20.77
N ALA A 52 25.97 52.33 -20.80
CA ALA A 52 27.02 51.49 -20.24
C ALA A 52 26.83 51.30 -18.72
N ALA A 53 26.54 52.39 -17.98
CA ALA A 53 26.27 52.37 -16.54
C ALA A 53 25.03 51.50 -16.23
N LYS A 54 23.95 51.66 -16.98
CA LYS A 54 22.70 50.89 -16.84
C LYS A 54 22.93 49.39 -17.06
N LEU A 55 23.70 49.01 -18.08
CA LEU A 55 24.01 47.62 -18.37
C LEU A 55 24.93 47.00 -17.32
N ALA A 56 25.96 47.73 -16.89
CA ALA A 56 26.85 47.30 -15.81
C ALA A 56 26.16 47.30 -14.44
N GLY A 57 25.08 48.08 -14.29
CA GLY A 57 24.34 48.24 -13.05
C GLY A 57 25.08 49.08 -12.01
N VAL A 58 25.87 50.05 -12.46
CA VAL A 58 26.63 51.01 -11.65
C VAL A 58 26.09 52.42 -11.86
N ARG A 59 26.63 53.41 -11.13
CA ARG A 59 26.26 54.80 -11.36
C ARG A 59 27.03 55.39 -12.56
N VAL A 60 26.50 56.46 -13.15
CA VAL A 60 27.12 57.15 -14.28
C VAL A 60 28.51 57.67 -13.91
N GLU A 61 28.67 58.20 -12.70
CA GLU A 61 29.94 58.78 -12.23
C GLU A 61 31.05 57.73 -12.13
N ASP A 62 30.69 56.46 -11.88
CA ASP A 62 31.66 55.36 -11.85
C ASP A 62 32.19 55.02 -13.24
N VAL A 63 31.38 55.23 -14.29
CA VAL A 63 31.78 55.05 -15.68
C VAL A 63 32.61 56.24 -16.14
N GLU A 64 32.20 57.47 -15.82
CA GLU A 64 32.96 58.68 -16.19
C GLU A 64 34.37 58.71 -15.61
N ARG A 65 34.57 58.20 -14.38
CA ARG A 65 35.91 58.07 -13.75
C ARG A 65 36.89 57.18 -14.51
N LEU A 66 36.39 56.30 -15.39
CA LEU A 66 37.21 55.40 -16.21
C LEU A 66 37.52 55.99 -17.59
N LEU A 67 36.86 57.10 -17.95
CA LEU A 67 37.01 57.75 -19.23
C LEU A 67 37.96 58.96 -19.10
N PRO A 68 38.69 59.32 -20.17
CA PRO A 68 39.55 60.49 -20.19
C PRO A 68 38.69 61.75 -20.34
N MET A 69 37.94 62.10 -19.30
CA MET A 69 36.96 63.19 -19.33
C MET A 69 37.58 64.57 -19.59
N ASP A 70 38.87 64.72 -19.33
CA ASP A 70 39.62 65.93 -19.68
C ASP A 70 39.83 66.03 -21.20
N GLU A 71 40.29 64.95 -21.83
CA GLU A 71 40.46 64.87 -23.30
C GLU A 71 39.11 65.05 -24.03
N VAL A 72 38.04 64.47 -23.48
CA VAL A 72 36.68 64.63 -24.03
C VAL A 72 36.23 66.10 -23.98
N ARG A 73 36.47 66.80 -22.86
CA ARG A 73 36.12 68.21 -22.72
C ARG A 73 36.93 69.09 -23.67
N GLU A 74 38.23 68.84 -23.78
CA GLU A 74 39.11 69.57 -24.69
C GLU A 74 38.70 69.38 -26.16
N ALA A 75 38.40 68.15 -26.57
CA ALA A 75 37.96 67.86 -27.93
C ALA A 75 36.63 68.55 -28.29
N ILE A 76 35.69 68.65 -27.33
CA ILE A 76 34.42 69.36 -27.53
C ILE A 76 34.63 70.88 -27.65
N LEU A 77 35.56 71.47 -26.89
CA LEU A 77 35.88 72.90 -26.98
C LEU A 77 36.51 73.23 -28.35
N ARG A 78 37.44 72.40 -28.85
CA ARG A 78 38.00 72.56 -30.19
C ARG A 78 36.94 72.46 -31.28
N LEU A 79 36.06 71.46 -31.16
CA LEU A 79 34.93 71.29 -32.07
C LEU A 79 33.97 72.48 -32.04
N GLU A 80 33.78 73.16 -30.91
CA GLU A 80 32.92 74.34 -30.82
C GLU A 80 33.44 75.51 -31.65
N GLU A 81 34.75 75.76 -31.58
CA GLU A 81 35.41 76.77 -32.39
C GLU A 81 35.32 76.43 -33.88
N SER A 82 35.81 75.26 -34.28
CA SER A 82 35.86 74.86 -35.70
C SER A 82 34.49 74.65 -36.33
N HIS A 83 33.50 74.18 -35.56
CA HIS A 83 32.10 74.08 -36.01
C HIS A 83 31.51 75.45 -36.30
N SER A 84 31.71 76.43 -35.41
CA SER A 84 31.16 77.77 -35.58
C SER A 84 31.70 78.45 -36.84
N GLU A 85 33.01 78.32 -37.08
CA GLU A 85 33.66 78.85 -38.28
C GLU A 85 33.16 78.16 -39.55
N ALA A 86 33.05 76.83 -39.53
CA ALA A 86 32.55 76.06 -40.66
C ALA A 86 31.09 76.40 -41.01
N VAL A 87 30.23 76.61 -40.00
CA VAL A 87 28.83 77.03 -40.21
C VAL A 87 28.76 78.45 -40.79
N VAL A 88 29.56 79.39 -40.30
CA VAL A 88 29.62 80.76 -40.84
C VAL A 88 30.12 80.73 -42.29
N ALA A 89 31.21 80.02 -42.56
CA ALA A 89 31.76 79.87 -43.90
C ALA A 89 30.74 79.22 -44.85
N TRP A 90 30.02 78.18 -44.39
CA TRP A 90 28.94 77.56 -45.15
C TRP A 90 27.83 78.55 -45.48
N ASN A 91 27.32 79.31 -44.52
CA ASN A 91 26.24 80.26 -44.75
C ASN A 91 26.63 81.39 -45.72
N VAL A 92 27.89 81.83 -45.71
CA VAL A 92 28.39 82.90 -46.60
C VAL A 92 28.64 82.38 -48.03
N HIS A 93 29.16 81.16 -48.19
CA HIS A 93 29.64 80.66 -49.48
C HIS A 93 28.70 79.66 -50.17
N ALA A 94 27.77 79.01 -49.46
CA ALA A 94 26.91 77.96 -50.02
C ALA A 94 26.06 78.42 -51.21
N GLY A 95 25.59 79.68 -51.20
CA GLY A 95 24.80 80.25 -52.30
C GLY A 95 25.57 80.38 -53.63
N ARG A 96 26.91 80.33 -53.61
CA ARG A 96 27.77 80.46 -54.79
C ARG A 96 28.15 79.13 -55.43
N LEU A 97 27.88 78.01 -54.76
CA LEU A 97 28.34 76.67 -55.16
C LEU A 97 27.35 75.92 -56.07
N GLY A 98 26.43 76.64 -56.73
CA GLY A 98 25.31 76.10 -57.51
C GLY A 98 25.60 74.76 -58.20
N GLY A 99 24.92 73.69 -57.75
CA GLY A 99 25.00 72.33 -58.31
C GLY A 99 26.30 71.56 -58.08
N MET A 100 27.42 72.21 -57.71
CA MET A 100 28.75 71.59 -57.62
C MET A 100 28.87 70.56 -56.48
N LEU A 101 27.93 70.57 -55.55
CA LEU A 101 27.88 69.68 -54.37
C LEU A 101 27.30 68.29 -54.67
N GLN A 102 26.59 68.10 -55.80
CA GLN A 102 25.99 66.81 -56.15
C GLN A 102 27.03 65.68 -56.29
N GLY A 103 28.24 65.99 -56.75
CA GLY A 103 29.31 64.98 -56.89
C GLY A 103 29.94 64.51 -55.57
N VAL A 104 29.62 65.11 -54.42
CA VAL A 104 30.08 64.63 -53.09
C VAL A 104 29.25 63.44 -52.62
N ALA A 105 28.01 63.32 -53.11
CA ALA A 105 27.09 62.22 -52.81
C ALA A 105 27.44 60.90 -53.52
N GLU A 106 28.11 60.96 -54.67
CA GLU A 106 28.31 59.80 -55.57
C GLU A 106 29.42 58.82 -55.18
N VAL A 107 29.90 58.84 -53.92
CA VAL A 107 30.87 57.82 -53.48
C VAL A 107 30.13 56.58 -53.00
N THR A 108 30.20 55.51 -53.80
CA THR A 108 29.80 54.15 -53.45
C THR A 108 30.57 53.66 -52.23
N ASN A 109 30.01 53.85 -51.03
CA ASN A 109 30.50 53.18 -49.84
C ASN A 109 30.05 51.71 -49.87
N HIS A 110 31.02 50.79 -49.89
CA HIS A 110 30.83 49.33 -49.98
C HIS A 110 30.26 48.69 -48.69
N GLY A 111 29.21 49.26 -48.10
CA GLY A 111 28.50 48.69 -46.94
C GLY A 111 29.00 49.12 -45.56
N THR A 112 30.05 49.94 -45.47
CA THR A 112 30.47 50.61 -44.22
C THR A 112 29.76 51.96 -44.04
N GLY A 113 29.41 52.30 -42.80
CA GLY A 113 28.78 53.57 -42.48
C GLY A 113 29.63 54.78 -42.92
N PRO A 114 29.00 55.92 -43.26
CA PRO A 114 29.72 57.12 -43.68
C PRO A 114 30.69 57.61 -42.59
N ASP A 115 31.96 57.75 -42.95
CA ASP A 115 32.93 58.46 -42.12
C ASP A 115 32.80 59.96 -42.42
N VAL A 116 32.18 60.67 -41.47
CA VAL A 116 31.89 62.10 -41.60
C VAL A 116 33.15 62.96 -41.73
N GLY A 117 34.26 62.61 -41.06
CA GLY A 117 35.51 63.35 -41.18
C GLY A 117 36.05 63.31 -42.61
N MET A 118 36.06 62.11 -43.20
CA MET A 118 36.45 61.90 -44.60
C MET A 118 35.51 62.60 -45.59
N CYS A 119 34.20 62.65 -45.30
CA CYS A 119 33.24 63.40 -46.12
C CYS A 119 33.54 64.91 -46.12
N LEU A 120 33.84 65.50 -44.96
CA LEU A 120 34.18 66.90 -44.82
C LEU A 120 35.52 67.25 -45.49
N GLU A 121 36.55 66.43 -45.27
CA GLU A 121 37.87 66.60 -45.89
C GLU A 121 37.78 66.60 -47.43
N ARG A 122 37.00 65.67 -48.00
CA ARG A 122 36.77 65.62 -49.45
C ARG A 122 36.02 66.84 -49.95
N LEU A 123 35.04 67.31 -49.21
CA LEU A 123 34.29 68.53 -49.54
C LEU A 123 35.24 69.73 -49.55
N ALA A 124 36.04 69.91 -48.49
CA ALA A 124 37.07 70.95 -48.40
C ALA A 124 38.04 70.89 -49.58
N SER A 125 38.51 69.69 -49.94
CA SER A 125 39.41 69.44 -51.06
C SER A 125 38.81 69.85 -52.42
N LYS A 126 37.50 69.70 -52.62
CA LYS A 126 36.80 70.11 -53.85
C LYS A 126 36.66 71.62 -53.98
N VAL A 127 36.52 72.31 -52.86
CA VAL A 127 36.39 73.78 -52.81
C VAL A 127 37.69 74.49 -52.46
N ARG A 128 38.83 73.80 -52.53
CA ARG A 128 40.17 74.30 -52.16
C ARG A 128 40.57 75.62 -52.83
N ARG A 129 39.96 75.97 -53.97
CA ARG A 129 40.19 77.26 -54.65
C ARG A 129 39.60 78.45 -53.89
N ASP A 130 38.62 78.21 -53.02
CA ASP A 130 38.02 79.18 -52.11
C ASP A 130 38.56 78.93 -50.69
N GLY A 131 39.73 79.50 -50.39
CA GLY A 131 40.42 79.35 -49.10
C GLY A 131 39.51 79.64 -47.90
N PRO A 132 38.83 80.82 -47.85
CA PRO A 132 37.91 81.17 -46.76
C PRO A 132 36.76 80.17 -46.52
N PHE A 133 36.44 79.33 -47.51
CA PHE A 133 35.41 78.30 -47.38
C PHE A 133 35.99 76.90 -47.11
N SER A 134 37.11 76.55 -47.74
CA SER A 134 37.73 75.23 -47.62
C SER A 134 38.51 75.03 -46.32
N GLU A 135 39.18 76.06 -45.80
CA GLU A 135 39.98 75.96 -44.57
C GLU A 135 39.13 75.62 -43.33
N PRO A 136 38.00 76.31 -43.04
CA PRO A 136 37.17 75.97 -41.88
C PRO A 136 36.58 74.55 -41.94
N LEU A 137 36.23 74.08 -43.15
CA LEU A 137 35.75 72.71 -43.35
C LEU A 137 36.84 71.67 -43.13
N GLN A 138 38.09 71.98 -43.50
CA GLN A 138 39.24 71.12 -43.27
C GLN A 138 39.56 71.01 -41.78
N VAL A 139 39.58 72.13 -41.05
CA VAL A 139 39.81 72.14 -39.59
C VAL A 139 38.71 71.36 -38.87
N LEU A 140 37.43 71.57 -39.23
CA LEU A 140 36.33 70.79 -38.69
C LEU A 140 36.47 69.28 -38.98
N ALA A 141 36.92 68.92 -40.19
CA ALA A 141 37.16 67.52 -40.54
C ALA A 141 38.20 66.86 -39.61
N GLU A 142 39.31 67.56 -39.36
CA GLU A 142 40.39 67.09 -38.48
C GLU A 142 39.93 66.94 -37.02
N ASP A 143 39.17 67.92 -36.51
CA ASP A 143 38.61 67.84 -35.16
C ASP A 143 37.55 66.73 -35.01
N VAL A 144 36.75 66.48 -36.04
CA VAL A 144 35.78 65.37 -36.06
C VAL A 144 36.50 64.01 -36.06
N VAL A 145 37.60 63.87 -36.82
CA VAL A 145 38.44 62.66 -36.78
C VAL A 145 39.07 62.49 -35.39
N HIS A 146 39.56 63.57 -34.79
CA HIS A 146 40.09 63.54 -33.43
C HIS A 146 39.02 63.08 -32.42
N TRP A 147 37.80 63.60 -32.52
CA TRP A 147 36.68 63.19 -31.68
C TRP A 147 36.32 61.71 -31.84
N GLN A 148 36.25 61.20 -33.07
CA GLN A 148 36.04 59.77 -33.34
C GLN A 148 37.14 58.90 -32.69
N ALA A 149 38.40 59.33 -32.76
CA ALA A 149 39.52 58.65 -32.11
C ALA A 149 39.38 58.64 -30.58
N THR A 150 38.94 59.75 -29.99
CA THR A 150 38.63 59.85 -28.54
C THR A 150 37.50 58.90 -28.14
N LEU A 151 36.42 58.79 -28.95
CA LEU A 151 35.35 57.82 -28.71
C LEU A 151 35.85 56.37 -28.80
N ALA A 152 36.71 56.05 -29.77
CA ALA A 152 37.30 54.72 -29.91
C ALA A 152 38.20 54.37 -28.71
N ARG A 153 38.97 55.34 -28.19
CA ARG A 153 39.76 55.20 -26.97
C ARG A 153 38.87 54.97 -25.74
N CYS A 154 37.79 55.74 -25.60
CA CYS A 154 36.80 55.55 -24.53
C CYS A 154 36.20 54.14 -24.56
N ARG A 155 35.82 53.65 -25.75
CA ARG A 155 35.38 52.26 -25.94
C ARG A 155 36.45 51.27 -25.48
N LYS A 156 37.69 51.45 -25.92
CA LYS A 156 38.81 50.58 -25.53
C LYS A 156 39.01 50.58 -24.02
N LEU A 157 38.92 51.73 -23.35
CA LEU A 157 39.01 51.81 -21.89
C LEU A 157 37.83 51.13 -21.17
N LEU A 158 36.62 51.21 -21.72
CA LEU A 158 35.47 50.50 -21.18
C LEU A 158 35.57 48.97 -21.38
N ASP A 159 36.14 48.55 -22.51
CA ASP A 159 36.36 47.14 -22.84
C ASP A 159 37.58 46.54 -22.08
N GLU A 160 38.68 47.29 -21.92
CA GLU A 160 39.97 46.83 -21.36
C GLU A 160 40.26 47.31 -19.93
N GLY A 161 40.12 48.60 -19.64
CA GLY A 161 40.53 49.23 -18.38
C GLY A 161 39.47 49.20 -17.27
N GLY A 162 38.18 49.26 -17.63
CA GLY A 162 37.03 49.19 -16.74
C GLY A 162 36.47 47.77 -16.53
N GLY A 163 36.84 46.83 -17.41
CA GLY A 163 36.36 45.45 -17.41
C GLY A 163 36.57 44.78 -16.05
N GLY A 164 37.73 44.90 -15.42
CA GLY A 164 37.97 44.24 -14.13
C GLY A 164 37.03 44.69 -12.99
N ALA A 165 36.68 45.98 -12.90
CA ALA A 165 35.89 46.51 -11.79
C ALA A 165 34.38 46.52 -12.09
N LEU A 166 34.00 46.99 -13.28
CA LEU A 166 32.60 47.01 -13.73
C LEU A 166 32.08 45.59 -14.00
N GLU A 167 32.88 44.70 -14.56
CA GLU A 167 32.48 43.32 -14.78
C GLU A 167 32.38 42.55 -13.46
N LYS A 168 33.24 42.84 -12.46
CA LYS A 168 33.09 42.27 -11.10
C LYS A 168 31.79 42.72 -10.44
N ALA A 169 31.42 44.00 -10.57
CA ALA A 169 30.15 44.50 -10.05
C ALA A 169 28.95 43.84 -10.74
N TYR A 170 29.01 43.72 -12.07
CA TYR A 170 28.01 43.03 -12.88
C TYR A 170 27.87 41.55 -12.51
N ARG A 171 28.99 40.81 -12.41
CA ARG A 171 29.03 39.38 -12.02
C ARG A 171 28.46 39.16 -10.61
N ARG A 172 28.81 39.99 -9.63
CA ARG A 172 28.27 39.90 -8.26
C ARG A 172 26.75 40.06 -8.23
N ARG A 173 26.21 41.04 -8.98
CA ARG A 173 24.75 41.26 -9.04
C ARG A 173 24.02 40.10 -9.70
N ARG A 174 24.58 39.56 -10.79
CA ARG A 174 24.01 38.40 -11.49
C ARG A 174 24.02 37.14 -10.61
N LEU A 175 25.12 36.87 -9.91
CA LEU A 175 25.21 35.75 -8.97
C LEU A 175 24.21 35.88 -7.83
N ARG A 176 24.00 37.08 -7.26
CA ARG A 176 22.97 37.29 -6.23
C ARG A 176 21.56 37.01 -6.73
N ARG A 177 21.20 37.47 -7.93
CA ARG A 177 19.88 37.18 -8.54
C ARG A 177 19.68 35.70 -8.84
N LEU A 178 20.72 35.03 -9.35
CA LEU A 178 20.67 33.58 -9.57
C LEU A 178 20.55 32.82 -8.25
N ALA A 179 21.31 33.21 -7.23
CA ALA A 179 21.25 32.59 -5.91
C ALA A 179 19.85 32.73 -5.30
N THR A 180 19.20 33.89 -5.38
CA THR A 180 17.82 34.05 -4.86
C THR A 180 16.83 33.14 -5.57
N VAL A 181 16.91 33.03 -6.90
CA VAL A 181 16.01 32.16 -7.68
C VAL A 181 16.25 30.69 -7.34
N VAL A 182 17.51 30.25 -7.28
CA VAL A 182 17.88 28.87 -6.94
C VAL A 182 17.45 28.52 -5.52
N ILE A 183 17.69 29.39 -4.54
CA ILE A 183 17.27 29.18 -3.15
C ILE A 183 15.75 29.08 -3.07
N SER A 184 14.99 29.98 -3.72
CA SER A 184 13.54 29.89 -3.74
C SER A 184 13.04 28.59 -4.39
N GLY A 185 13.68 28.15 -5.47
CA GLY A 185 13.36 26.88 -6.13
C GLY A 185 13.61 25.67 -5.23
N LEU A 186 14.74 25.65 -4.51
CA LEU A 186 15.07 24.58 -3.57
C LEU A 186 14.08 24.49 -2.41
N VAL A 187 13.62 25.62 -1.87
CA VAL A 187 12.59 25.64 -0.81
C VAL A 187 11.27 25.06 -1.30
N ILE A 188 10.84 25.43 -2.52
CA ILE A 188 9.61 24.88 -3.12
C ILE A 188 9.73 23.36 -3.33
N VAL A 189 10.86 22.89 -3.88
CA VAL A 189 11.10 21.45 -4.09
C VAL A 189 11.11 20.69 -2.76
N ALA A 190 11.75 21.23 -1.72
CA ALA A 190 11.77 20.62 -0.39
C ALA A 190 10.35 20.53 0.21
N ALA A 191 9.55 21.59 0.08
CA ALA A 191 8.16 21.60 0.55
C ALA A 191 7.30 20.55 -0.18
N LEU A 192 7.42 20.47 -1.51
CA LEU A 192 6.72 19.47 -2.32
C LEU A 192 7.14 18.05 -1.96
N ALA A 193 8.42 17.81 -1.67
CA ALA A 193 8.91 16.49 -1.25
C ALA A 193 8.32 16.05 0.11
N VAL A 194 8.14 16.96 1.07
CA VAL A 194 7.48 16.67 2.35
C VAL A 194 6.00 16.34 2.13
N ILE A 195 5.29 17.14 1.33
CA ILE A 195 3.89 16.90 0.98
C ILE A 195 3.73 15.52 0.31
N ALA A 196 4.57 15.20 -0.67
CA ALA A 196 4.55 13.90 -1.35
C ALA A 196 4.79 12.72 -0.41
N ARG A 197 5.72 12.82 0.55
CA ARG A 197 5.94 11.77 1.56
C ARG A 197 4.73 11.54 2.45
N VAL A 198 4.05 12.61 2.88
CA VAL A 198 2.83 12.51 3.69
C VAL A 198 1.71 11.84 2.90
N HIS A 199 1.52 12.21 1.63
CA HIS A 199 0.52 11.56 0.77
C HIS A 199 0.82 10.08 0.53
N MET A 200 2.08 9.70 0.29
CA MET A 200 2.44 8.29 0.12
C MET A 200 2.23 7.47 1.39
N ALA A 201 2.56 8.00 2.57
CA ALA A 201 2.30 7.33 3.84
C ALA A 201 0.79 7.08 4.05
N ARG A 202 -0.05 8.09 3.79
CA ARG A 202 -1.51 7.97 3.88
C ARG A 202 -2.07 6.94 2.90
N ALA A 203 -1.59 6.94 1.66
CA ALA A 203 -2.02 5.97 0.65
C ALA A 203 -1.67 4.52 1.03
N ARG A 204 -0.52 4.29 1.68
CA ARG A 204 -0.16 2.96 2.21
C ARG A 204 -1.13 2.50 3.31
N ILE A 205 -1.52 3.40 4.21
CA ILE A 205 -2.50 3.11 5.26
C ILE A 205 -3.87 2.80 4.64
N ASP A 206 -4.33 3.59 3.67
CA ASP A 206 -5.60 3.33 2.98
C ASP A 206 -5.58 1.98 2.25
N ALA A 207 -4.46 1.62 1.61
CA ALA A 207 -4.30 0.32 0.97
C ALA A 207 -4.42 -0.84 1.98
N LEU A 208 -3.79 -0.72 3.15
CA LEU A 208 -3.87 -1.73 4.22
C LEU A 208 -5.26 -1.79 4.87
N LEU A 209 -5.92 -0.64 5.05
CA LEU A 209 -7.31 -0.57 5.52
C LEU A 209 -8.30 -1.11 4.48
N GLY A 210 -7.95 -1.08 3.19
CA GLY A 210 -8.74 -1.66 2.10
C GLY A 210 -8.64 -3.18 1.99
N GLN A 211 -7.62 -3.81 2.59
CA GLN A 211 -7.49 -5.26 2.57
C GLN A 211 -8.58 -5.95 3.41
N PRO A 212 -9.07 -7.13 2.99
CA PRO A 212 -10.09 -7.88 3.73
C PRO A 212 -9.54 -8.50 5.03
N ALA A 213 -8.23 -8.76 5.10
CA ALA A 213 -7.59 -9.32 6.28
C ALA A 213 -7.53 -8.28 7.41
N VAL A 214 -8.30 -8.50 8.48
CA VAL A 214 -8.41 -7.59 9.63
C VAL A 214 -7.07 -7.37 10.33
N CYS A 215 -6.22 -8.40 10.37
CA CYS A 215 -4.91 -8.37 11.05
C CYS A 215 -3.76 -7.75 10.24
N ALA A 216 -3.96 -7.41 8.96
CA ALA A 216 -2.91 -6.77 8.14
C ALA A 216 -2.44 -5.42 8.70
N VAL A 217 -3.28 -4.79 9.51
CA VAL A 217 -3.05 -3.48 10.15
C VAL A 217 -1.86 -3.49 11.13
N ARG A 218 -1.47 -4.64 11.68
CA ARG A 218 -0.26 -4.75 12.53
C ARG A 218 1.05 -4.52 11.78
N GLY A 219 1.03 -4.59 10.44
CA GLY A 219 2.21 -4.28 9.61
C GLY A 219 2.46 -2.78 9.40
N ILE A 220 1.60 -1.89 9.91
CA ILE A 220 1.76 -0.44 9.75
C ILE A 220 2.91 0.04 10.64
N SER A 221 3.89 0.73 10.05
CA SER A 221 4.99 1.33 10.81
C SER A 221 4.53 2.53 11.64
N GLU A 222 5.12 2.74 12.82
CA GLU A 222 4.82 3.89 13.68
C GLU A 222 4.99 5.23 12.94
N GLY A 223 6.03 5.35 12.10
CA GLY A 223 6.26 6.56 11.32
C GLY A 223 5.19 6.84 10.26
N ASP A 224 4.50 5.83 9.73
CA ASP A 224 3.35 6.05 8.83
C ASP A 224 2.12 6.46 9.65
N LEU A 225 1.92 5.89 10.84
CA LEU A 225 0.84 6.23 11.78
C LEU A 225 0.89 7.68 12.25
N ASP A 226 2.08 8.22 12.52
CA ASP A 226 2.28 9.63 12.90
C ASP A 226 1.84 10.63 11.82
N ARG A 227 1.82 10.21 10.55
CA ARG A 227 1.48 11.05 9.39
C ARG A 227 0.06 10.80 8.88
N ALA A 228 -0.62 9.81 9.46
CA ALA A 228 -1.98 9.44 9.15
C ALA A 228 -2.96 10.55 9.54
N THR A 229 -4.13 10.56 8.91
CA THR A 229 -5.23 11.42 9.38
C THR A 229 -5.82 10.86 10.68
N SER A 230 -6.47 11.72 11.46
CA SER A 230 -7.16 11.28 12.70
C SER A 230 -8.22 10.20 12.44
N GLU A 231 -8.87 10.24 11.27
CA GLU A 231 -9.79 9.22 10.83
C GLU A 231 -9.09 7.88 10.54
N GLN A 232 -7.96 7.91 9.82
CA GLN A 232 -7.16 6.72 9.55
C GLN A 232 -6.67 6.08 10.86
N GLN A 233 -6.19 6.88 11.82
CA GLN A 233 -5.76 6.38 13.13
C GLN A 233 -6.90 5.67 13.88
N ARG A 234 -8.11 6.24 13.88
CA ARG A 234 -9.29 5.60 14.50
C ARG A 234 -9.64 4.28 13.83
N ARG A 235 -9.61 4.22 12.49
CA ARG A 235 -9.89 2.97 11.74
C ARG A 235 -8.83 1.90 11.97
N VAL A 236 -7.56 2.30 12.08
CA VAL A 236 -6.45 1.41 12.44
C VAL A 236 -6.66 0.85 13.85
N ALA A 237 -6.95 1.68 14.84
CA ALA A 237 -7.22 1.25 16.22
C ALA A 237 -8.40 0.25 16.28
N ALA A 238 -9.52 0.57 15.63
CA ALA A 238 -10.67 -0.32 15.56
C ALA A 238 -10.36 -1.68 14.91
N ARG A 239 -9.51 -1.70 13.86
CA ARG A 239 -9.07 -2.96 13.24
C ARG A 239 -8.09 -3.75 14.11
N ILE A 240 -7.24 -3.09 14.89
CA ILE A 240 -6.36 -3.77 15.86
C ILE A 240 -7.19 -4.49 16.91
N GLU A 241 -8.23 -3.83 17.44
CA GLU A 241 -9.18 -4.46 18.38
C GLU A 241 -9.92 -5.64 17.75
N ALA A 242 -10.41 -5.48 16.51
CA ALA A 242 -11.07 -6.57 15.79
C ALA A 242 -10.13 -7.75 15.49
N CYS A 243 -8.86 -7.49 15.17
CA CYS A 243 -7.85 -8.53 15.00
C CYS A 243 -7.62 -9.31 16.31
N ALA A 244 -7.49 -8.62 17.44
CA ALA A 244 -7.34 -9.26 18.75
C ALA A 244 -8.53 -10.16 19.09
N ALA A 245 -9.75 -9.77 18.72
CA ALA A 245 -10.95 -10.59 18.91
C ALA A 245 -10.94 -11.87 18.06
N VAL A 246 -10.46 -11.80 16.81
CA VAL A 246 -10.30 -12.96 15.94
C VAL A 246 -9.24 -13.92 16.50
N GLU A 247 -8.08 -13.41 16.88
CA GLU A 247 -7.01 -14.23 17.48
C GLU A 247 -7.48 -14.92 18.78
N ALA A 248 -8.20 -14.20 19.64
CA ALA A 248 -8.77 -14.78 20.86
C ALA A 248 -9.78 -15.91 20.55
N ARG A 249 -10.58 -15.77 19.48
CA ARG A 249 -11.50 -16.81 19.05
C ARG A 249 -10.75 -18.03 18.51
N GLU A 250 -9.76 -17.83 17.65
CA GLU A 250 -8.94 -18.92 17.11
C GLU A 250 -8.17 -19.67 18.20
N ALA A 251 -7.67 -18.96 19.22
CA ALA A 251 -7.01 -19.57 20.37
C ALA A 251 -7.99 -20.46 21.17
N ARG A 252 -9.21 -19.98 21.44
CA ARG A 252 -10.26 -20.75 22.12
C ARG A 252 -10.68 -21.99 21.30
N GLU A 253 -10.80 -21.85 19.99
CA GLU A 253 -11.13 -22.97 19.10
C GLU A 253 -10.01 -24.03 19.08
N ARG A 254 -8.73 -23.60 19.11
CA ARG A 254 -7.58 -24.50 19.24
C ARG A 254 -7.58 -25.25 20.57
N GLU A 255 -7.73 -24.55 21.69
CA GLU A 255 -7.81 -25.18 23.02
C GLU A 255 -9.00 -26.15 23.12
N ALA A 256 -10.15 -25.81 22.53
CA ALA A 256 -11.32 -26.68 22.53
C ALA A 256 -11.09 -27.97 21.72
N ARG A 257 -10.41 -27.87 20.57
CA ARG A 257 -10.03 -29.04 19.76
C ARG A 257 -9.04 -29.94 20.50
N GLU A 258 -8.01 -29.37 21.10
CA GLU A 258 -7.02 -30.13 21.88
C GLU A 258 -7.68 -30.89 23.04
N ARG A 259 -8.58 -30.24 23.79
CA ARG A 259 -9.35 -30.89 24.87
C ARG A 259 -10.29 -31.98 24.36
N ALA A 260 -10.89 -31.80 23.19
CA ALA A 260 -11.77 -32.80 22.59
C ALA A 260 -10.98 -34.03 22.13
N GLU A 261 -9.82 -33.82 21.49
CA GLU A 261 -8.92 -34.89 21.07
C GLU A 261 -8.37 -35.67 22.27
N GLU A 262 -7.98 -34.98 23.35
CA GLU A 262 -7.49 -35.65 24.56
C GLU A 262 -8.58 -36.50 25.21
N LYS A 263 -9.81 -35.99 25.32
CA LYS A 263 -10.96 -36.76 25.82
C LYS A 263 -11.25 -37.99 24.96
N ALA A 264 -11.22 -37.84 23.63
CA ALA A 264 -11.42 -38.96 22.71
C ALA A 264 -10.35 -40.05 22.90
N ARG A 265 -9.07 -39.65 23.05
CA ARG A 265 -7.97 -40.59 23.32
C ARG A 265 -8.13 -41.30 24.67
N GLN A 266 -8.56 -40.58 25.72
CA GLN A 266 -8.79 -41.19 27.03
C GLN A 266 -9.97 -42.18 27.00
N GLU A 267 -11.06 -41.85 26.31
CA GLU A 267 -12.20 -42.75 26.17
C GLU A 267 -11.82 -44.00 25.36
N GLN A 268 -11.07 -43.84 24.28
CA GLN A 268 -10.58 -44.95 23.49
C GLN A 268 -9.68 -45.89 24.29
N ARG A 269 -8.73 -45.35 25.08
CA ARG A 269 -7.89 -46.16 26.00
C ARG A 269 -8.73 -46.94 27.01
N ARG A 270 -9.74 -46.30 27.61
CA ARG A 270 -10.64 -47.00 28.55
C ARG A 270 -11.43 -48.12 27.89
N ARG A 271 -11.87 -47.93 26.64
CA ARG A 271 -12.56 -48.98 25.86
C ARG A 271 -11.60 -50.14 25.54
N GLU A 272 -10.40 -49.85 25.04
CA GLU A 272 -9.38 -50.86 24.74
C GLU A 272 -8.95 -51.65 25.99
N GLU A 273 -8.77 -50.97 27.13
CA GLU A 273 -8.48 -51.62 28.41
C GLU A 273 -9.63 -52.52 28.87
N ARG A 274 -10.88 -52.06 28.75
CA ARG A 274 -12.06 -52.86 29.06
C ARG A 274 -12.14 -54.08 28.15
N ASP A 275 -11.94 -53.90 26.85
CA ASP A 275 -11.95 -54.97 25.86
C ASP A 275 -10.87 -56.02 26.12
N ALA A 276 -9.64 -55.58 26.44
CA ALA A 276 -8.56 -56.49 26.78
C ALA A 276 -8.85 -57.29 28.06
N LYS A 277 -9.36 -56.63 29.11
CA LYS A 277 -9.76 -57.29 30.37
C LYS A 277 -10.87 -58.30 30.14
N CYS A 278 -11.88 -57.93 29.35
CA CYS A 278 -13.00 -58.80 29.01
C CYS A 278 -12.59 -60.00 28.13
N ALA A 279 -11.67 -59.80 27.18
CA ALA A 279 -11.16 -60.88 26.35
C ALA A 279 -10.34 -61.88 27.19
N ALA A 280 -9.46 -61.38 28.06
CA ALA A 280 -8.70 -62.23 28.98
C ALA A 280 -9.60 -62.98 29.95
N PHE A 281 -10.67 -62.33 30.43
CA PHE A 281 -11.68 -62.96 31.27
C PHE A 281 -12.41 -64.09 30.54
N ALA A 282 -12.85 -63.88 29.30
CA ALA A 282 -13.52 -64.92 28.51
C ALA A 282 -12.64 -66.19 28.35
N VAL A 283 -11.35 -66.01 28.09
CA VAL A 283 -10.38 -67.11 28.02
C VAL A 283 -10.27 -67.87 29.35
N ARG A 284 -10.11 -67.15 30.47
CA ARG A 284 -10.04 -67.75 31.81
C ARG A 284 -11.33 -68.46 32.19
N PHE A 285 -12.47 -67.86 31.87
CA PHE A 285 -13.79 -68.41 32.12
C PHE A 285 -13.99 -69.74 31.39
N LYS A 286 -13.63 -69.80 30.11
CA LYS A 286 -13.69 -71.03 29.30
C LYS A 286 -12.76 -72.13 29.84
N ALA A 287 -11.61 -71.75 30.40
CA ALA A 287 -10.70 -72.67 31.06
C ALA A 287 -11.17 -73.12 32.46
N GLY A 288 -12.27 -72.56 32.99
CA GLY A 288 -12.78 -72.85 34.34
C GLY A 288 -11.93 -72.23 35.46
N ALA A 289 -11.03 -71.30 35.14
CA ALA A 289 -10.05 -70.71 36.05
C ALA A 289 -10.32 -69.20 36.28
N PHE A 290 -11.54 -68.85 36.67
CA PHE A 290 -11.90 -67.47 37.00
C PHE A 290 -11.69 -67.16 38.49
N SER A 291 -11.30 -65.92 38.78
CA SER A 291 -10.85 -65.42 40.08
C SER A 291 -11.77 -64.31 40.64
N ALA A 292 -11.53 -63.85 41.87
CA ALA A 292 -12.26 -62.72 42.45
C ALA A 292 -12.05 -61.39 41.65
N GLU A 293 -10.91 -61.24 40.97
CA GLU A 293 -10.67 -60.08 40.08
C GLU A 293 -11.57 -60.11 38.84
N ASP A 294 -11.90 -61.30 38.35
CA ASP A 294 -12.81 -61.50 37.22
C ASP A 294 -14.26 -61.15 37.58
N GLU A 295 -14.66 -61.36 38.84
CA GLU A 295 -15.96 -60.92 39.35
C GLU A 295 -16.08 -59.38 39.26
N ALA A 296 -15.05 -58.66 39.69
CA ALA A 296 -14.99 -57.20 39.62
C ALA A 296 -15.01 -56.68 38.17
N ILE A 297 -14.32 -57.35 37.25
CA ILE A 297 -14.29 -56.97 35.82
C ILE A 297 -15.65 -57.23 35.16
N SER A 298 -16.27 -58.36 35.48
CA SER A 298 -17.53 -58.78 34.88
C SER A 298 -18.73 -57.96 35.34
N GLY A 299 -18.65 -57.35 36.55
CA GLY A 299 -19.75 -56.66 37.19
C GLY A 299 -20.86 -57.61 37.67
N VAL A 300 -20.58 -58.91 37.69
CA VAL A 300 -21.52 -59.99 38.00
C VAL A 300 -20.99 -60.77 39.19
N SER A 301 -21.88 -61.26 40.06
CA SER A 301 -21.48 -62.10 41.20
C SER A 301 -20.75 -63.37 40.73
N GLY A 302 -19.65 -63.74 41.39
CA GLY A 302 -18.92 -64.98 41.08
C GLY A 302 -19.76 -66.25 41.20
N GLU A 303 -20.78 -66.23 42.06
CA GLU A 303 -21.75 -67.32 42.18
C GLU A 303 -22.52 -67.58 40.87
N LEU A 304 -22.93 -66.52 40.17
CA LEU A 304 -23.58 -66.64 38.87
C LEU A 304 -22.57 -67.17 37.84
N LEU A 305 -21.34 -66.64 37.79
CA LEU A 305 -20.30 -67.14 36.90
C LEU A 305 -20.04 -68.64 37.11
N ARG A 306 -19.99 -69.09 38.36
CA ARG A 306 -19.82 -70.51 38.71
C ARG A 306 -21.00 -71.36 38.25
N ARG A 307 -22.24 -70.88 38.44
CA ARG A 307 -23.43 -71.58 37.92
C ARG A 307 -23.47 -71.65 36.40
N ILE A 308 -22.99 -70.63 35.70
CA ILE A 308 -22.85 -70.64 34.24
C ILE A 308 -21.84 -71.71 33.82
N ALA A 309 -20.63 -71.69 34.40
CA ALA A 309 -19.59 -72.66 34.09
C ALA A 309 -20.03 -74.10 34.37
N GLN A 310 -20.80 -74.32 35.45
CA GLN A 310 -21.35 -75.63 35.82
C GLN A 310 -22.63 -76.00 35.06
N ARG A 311 -23.17 -75.12 34.21
CA ARG A 311 -24.46 -75.29 33.52
C ARG A 311 -25.63 -75.59 34.45
N ARG A 312 -25.68 -74.90 35.60
CA ARG A 312 -26.65 -75.09 36.69
C ARG A 312 -27.34 -73.77 37.05
N LEU A 313 -27.95 -73.10 36.07
CA LEU A 313 -28.69 -71.87 36.33
C LEU A 313 -29.98 -72.15 37.08
N THR A 314 -30.34 -71.21 37.94
CA THR A 314 -31.53 -71.22 38.78
C THR A 314 -32.55 -70.20 38.28
N ALA A 315 -33.77 -70.24 38.81
CA ALA A 315 -34.82 -69.28 38.47
C ALA A 315 -34.42 -67.81 38.77
N ALA A 316 -33.55 -67.57 39.76
CA ALA A 316 -33.08 -66.23 40.11
C ALA A 316 -32.14 -65.64 39.04
N ASP A 317 -31.42 -66.50 38.31
CA ASP A 317 -30.41 -66.08 37.31
C ASP A 317 -31.03 -65.59 36.00
N VAL A 318 -32.33 -65.85 35.80
CA VAL A 318 -33.12 -65.45 34.64
C VAL A 318 -34.21 -64.45 35.00
N GLY A 319 -34.05 -63.73 36.12
CA GLY A 319 -35.06 -62.82 36.65
C GLY A 319 -35.51 -61.69 35.72
N PRO A 320 -36.48 -60.85 36.15
CA PRO A 320 -37.21 -59.93 35.29
C PRO A 320 -36.38 -58.79 34.70
N SER A 321 -35.28 -58.41 35.35
CA SER A 321 -34.29 -57.46 34.82
C SER A 321 -33.45 -58.04 33.68
N GLY A 322 -33.54 -59.35 33.45
CA GLY A 322 -32.64 -60.10 32.60
C GLY A 322 -31.29 -60.33 33.29
N PRO A 323 -30.50 -61.29 32.78
CA PRO A 323 -29.15 -61.52 33.25
C PRO A 323 -28.27 -60.32 32.87
N ALA A 324 -27.52 -59.80 33.84
CA ALA A 324 -26.39 -58.92 33.53
C ALA A 324 -25.34 -59.79 32.84
N LEU A 325 -25.27 -59.71 31.51
CA LEU A 325 -24.28 -60.46 30.75
C LEU A 325 -22.91 -59.81 30.99
N PRO A 326 -21.93 -60.59 31.44
CA PRO A 326 -20.62 -60.04 31.70
C PRO A 326 -19.98 -59.58 30.39
N CYS A 327 -19.34 -58.41 30.41
CA CYS A 327 -18.64 -57.87 29.25
C CYS A 327 -19.52 -57.62 28.01
N ASP A 328 -20.80 -57.27 28.20
CA ASP A 328 -21.71 -56.92 27.11
C ASP A 328 -21.14 -55.78 26.24
N GLY A 329 -21.07 -56.01 24.93
CA GLY A 329 -20.51 -55.08 23.94
C GLY A 329 -18.98 -54.95 23.94
N ALA A 330 -18.26 -55.70 24.77
CA ALA A 330 -16.80 -55.72 24.80
C ALA A 330 -16.22 -56.97 24.11
N ARG A 331 -14.94 -56.92 23.73
CA ARG A 331 -14.24 -58.09 23.16
C ARG A 331 -14.26 -59.27 24.15
N GLY A 332 -14.74 -60.43 23.72
CA GLY A 332 -14.94 -61.61 24.60
C GLY A 332 -16.35 -61.75 25.20
N GLY A 333 -17.19 -60.71 25.11
CA GLY A 333 -18.58 -60.75 25.56
C GLY A 333 -19.43 -61.80 24.84
N ASP A 334 -19.19 -62.02 23.54
CA ASP A 334 -19.93 -63.01 22.75
C ASP A 334 -19.66 -64.45 23.20
N GLU A 335 -18.42 -64.76 23.60
CA GLU A 335 -18.06 -66.09 24.13
C GLU A 335 -18.74 -66.35 25.47
N LEU A 336 -18.78 -65.33 26.34
CA LEU A 336 -19.47 -65.41 27.62
C LEU A 336 -20.99 -65.50 27.43
N ARG A 337 -21.55 -64.76 26.47
CA ARG A 337 -22.98 -64.85 26.09
C ARG A 337 -23.31 -66.24 25.56
N ALA A 338 -22.45 -66.85 24.75
CA ALA A 338 -22.61 -68.20 24.26
C ALA A 338 -22.57 -69.23 25.40
N ALA A 339 -21.62 -69.10 26.34
CA ALA A 339 -21.55 -69.97 27.51
C ALA A 339 -22.78 -69.83 28.43
N PHE A 340 -23.30 -68.61 28.57
CA PHE A 340 -24.55 -68.35 29.26
C PHE A 340 -25.74 -69.01 28.55
N ALA A 341 -25.82 -68.90 27.21
CA ALA A 341 -26.85 -69.58 26.41
C ALA A 341 -26.78 -71.12 26.56
N ASP A 342 -25.58 -71.70 26.52
CA ASP A 342 -25.38 -73.14 26.75
C ASP A 342 -25.86 -73.57 28.15
N ALA A 343 -25.53 -72.78 29.17
CA ALA A 343 -25.97 -73.02 30.54
C ALA A 343 -27.50 -72.95 30.66
N LEU A 344 -28.15 -72.00 29.98
CA LEU A 344 -29.61 -71.87 29.97
C LEU A 344 -30.29 -73.09 29.34
N VAL A 345 -29.81 -73.55 28.18
CA VAL A 345 -30.36 -74.73 27.51
C VAL A 345 -30.19 -75.98 28.38
N ALA A 346 -28.99 -76.17 28.94
CA ALA A 346 -28.68 -77.34 29.77
C ALA A 346 -29.46 -77.40 31.09
N SER A 347 -29.80 -76.24 31.68
CA SER A 347 -30.49 -76.14 32.97
C SER A 347 -31.97 -75.73 32.86
N VAL A 348 -32.57 -75.84 31.67
CA VAL A 348 -33.97 -75.45 31.43
C VAL A 348 -34.98 -76.08 32.40
N TRP A 349 -34.70 -77.28 32.92
CA TRP A 349 -35.54 -77.94 33.90
C TRP A 349 -35.46 -77.34 35.31
N THR A 350 -34.34 -76.68 35.62
CA THR A 350 -34.08 -76.06 36.93
C THR A 350 -34.71 -74.67 37.02
N TRP A 351 -34.53 -73.84 35.98
CA TRP A 351 -35.09 -72.48 35.98
C TRP A 351 -36.50 -72.43 35.36
N GLY A 352 -36.77 -73.23 34.34
CA GLY A 352 -38.01 -73.18 33.54
C GLY A 352 -39.32 -73.25 34.32
N PRO A 353 -39.46 -74.04 35.40
CA PRO A 353 -40.71 -74.09 36.18
C PRO A 353 -41.00 -72.86 37.05
N ALA A 354 -39.97 -72.13 37.48
CA ALA A 354 -40.09 -71.07 38.50
C ALA A 354 -39.57 -69.70 38.06
N ALA A 355 -38.93 -69.60 36.89
CA ALA A 355 -38.33 -68.37 36.37
C ALA A 355 -39.34 -67.26 36.03
N ASP A 356 -38.93 -66.02 36.21
CA ASP A 356 -39.60 -64.83 35.69
C ASP A 356 -38.70 -64.19 34.62
N PRO A 357 -38.75 -64.65 33.36
CA PRO A 357 -37.74 -64.35 32.36
C PRO A 357 -37.68 -62.87 32.00
N GLY A 358 -36.52 -62.24 32.12
CA GLY A 358 -36.33 -60.89 31.59
C GLY A 358 -36.32 -60.82 30.06
N PRO A 359 -36.49 -59.62 29.46
CA PRO A 359 -36.61 -59.44 28.01
C PRO A 359 -35.36 -59.91 27.23
N ARG A 360 -34.17 -59.69 27.79
CA ARG A 360 -32.89 -60.13 27.19
C ARG A 360 -32.73 -61.65 27.08
N LEU A 361 -33.54 -62.43 27.81
CA LEU A 361 -33.45 -63.88 27.77
C LEU A 361 -33.84 -64.43 26.39
N GLY A 362 -34.85 -63.82 25.76
CA GLY A 362 -35.27 -64.18 24.40
C GLY A 362 -34.17 -63.94 23.38
N GLU A 363 -33.46 -62.81 23.47
CA GLU A 363 -32.35 -62.46 22.57
C GLU A 363 -31.21 -63.48 22.63
N VAL A 364 -30.88 -63.95 23.84
CA VAL A 364 -29.81 -64.94 24.04
C VAL A 364 -30.22 -66.34 23.57
N LEU A 365 -31.47 -66.75 23.83
CA LEU A 365 -31.93 -68.11 23.53
C LEU A 365 -32.46 -68.29 22.10
N ALA A 366 -32.95 -67.24 21.44
CA ALA A 366 -33.51 -67.34 20.10
C ALA A 366 -32.54 -67.97 19.08
N PRO A 367 -31.24 -67.62 19.04
CA PRO A 367 -30.26 -68.29 18.18
C PRO A 367 -30.07 -69.78 18.48
N ARG A 368 -30.36 -70.21 19.72
CA ARG A 368 -30.19 -71.60 20.20
C ARG A 368 -31.51 -72.35 20.37
N ARG A 369 -32.62 -71.84 19.81
CA ARG A 369 -33.97 -72.42 19.95
C ARG A 369 -34.06 -73.89 19.50
N ALA A 370 -33.22 -74.30 18.54
CA ALA A 370 -33.17 -75.66 18.04
C ALA A 370 -32.57 -76.65 19.06
N ASP A 371 -31.76 -76.17 19.99
CA ASP A 371 -31.10 -77.00 21.01
C ASP A 371 -32.04 -77.30 22.19
N LEU A 372 -33.16 -76.59 22.28
CA LEU A 372 -34.19 -76.88 23.28
C LEU A 372 -34.90 -78.18 22.95
N THR A 373 -34.79 -79.15 23.85
CA THR A 373 -35.49 -80.43 23.71
C THR A 373 -37.01 -80.22 23.51
N PRO A 374 -37.71 -81.06 22.72
CA PRO A 374 -39.15 -80.93 22.52
C PRO A 374 -39.92 -80.86 23.85
N ARG A 375 -39.51 -81.67 24.83
CA ARG A 375 -40.09 -81.68 26.17
C ARG A 375 -39.94 -80.34 26.90
N ALA A 376 -38.78 -79.68 26.78
CA ALA A 376 -38.56 -78.35 27.36
C ALA A 376 -39.42 -77.29 26.67
N ARG A 377 -39.56 -77.35 25.34
CA ARG A 377 -40.45 -76.44 24.58
C ARG A 377 -41.91 -76.62 24.99
N THR A 378 -42.37 -77.86 25.15
CA THR A 378 -43.71 -78.18 25.67
C THR A 378 -43.91 -77.66 27.09
N MET A 379 -42.93 -77.84 27.99
CA MET A 379 -43.02 -77.34 29.36
C MET A 379 -43.14 -75.80 29.40
N LEU A 380 -42.31 -75.08 28.64
CA LEU A 380 -42.37 -73.62 28.55
C LEU A 380 -43.71 -73.14 27.96
N SER A 381 -44.22 -73.81 26.93
CA SER A 381 -45.54 -73.56 26.33
C SER A 381 -46.67 -73.70 27.35
N VAL A 382 -46.77 -74.86 28.01
CA VAL A 382 -47.81 -75.15 29.00
C VAL A 382 -47.75 -74.15 30.14
N ARG A 383 -46.55 -73.86 30.65
CA ARG A 383 -46.35 -72.88 31.72
C ARG A 383 -46.81 -71.47 31.30
N ALA A 384 -46.43 -71.01 30.11
CA ALA A 384 -46.83 -69.70 29.62
C ALA A 384 -48.37 -69.59 29.51
N ILE A 385 -49.03 -70.63 29.01
CA ILE A 385 -50.50 -70.71 28.92
C ILE A 385 -51.14 -70.65 30.32
N ASP A 386 -50.64 -71.44 31.27
CA ASP A 386 -51.23 -71.55 32.61
C ASP A 386 -50.99 -70.30 33.46
N GLU A 387 -49.82 -69.69 33.36
CA GLU A 387 -49.53 -68.40 34.00
C GLU A 387 -50.37 -67.27 33.37
N ALA A 388 -50.53 -67.24 32.05
CA ALA A 388 -51.38 -66.26 31.38
C ALA A 388 -52.84 -66.35 31.84
N LYS A 389 -53.42 -67.56 31.89
CA LYS A 389 -54.80 -67.76 32.40
C LYS A 389 -54.95 -67.27 33.85
N ARG A 390 -54.03 -67.69 34.73
CA ARG A 390 -54.07 -67.29 36.15
C ARG A 390 -53.90 -65.79 36.33
N ALA A 391 -53.00 -65.17 35.55
CA ALA A 391 -52.78 -63.72 35.59
C ALA A 391 -54.01 -62.93 35.12
N ILE A 392 -54.67 -63.34 34.03
CA ILE A 392 -55.90 -62.71 33.53
C ILE A 392 -57.01 -62.79 34.58
N VAL A 393 -57.24 -63.96 35.18
CA VAL A 393 -58.29 -64.16 36.20
C VAL A 393 -58.01 -63.35 37.46
N SER A 394 -56.77 -63.38 37.96
CA SER A 394 -56.41 -62.66 39.18
C SER A 394 -56.39 -61.14 39.03
N GLY A 395 -56.17 -60.62 37.81
CA GLY A 395 -56.05 -59.19 37.53
C GLY A 395 -54.84 -58.49 38.17
N ASN A 396 -53.97 -59.24 38.88
CA ASN A 396 -52.82 -58.71 39.61
C ASN A 396 -51.74 -58.19 38.64
N PRO A 397 -51.31 -56.92 38.75
CA PRO A 397 -50.34 -56.33 37.82
C PRO A 397 -49.00 -57.06 37.79
N ALA A 398 -48.51 -57.57 38.93
CA ALA A 398 -47.27 -58.33 38.98
C ALA A 398 -47.40 -59.68 38.26
N ALA A 399 -48.53 -60.36 38.41
CA ALA A 399 -48.81 -61.63 37.72
C ALA A 399 -48.95 -61.42 36.21
N LEU A 400 -49.63 -60.35 35.78
CA LEU A 400 -49.77 -59.96 34.37
C LEU A 400 -48.40 -59.66 33.74
N GLY A 401 -47.53 -58.93 34.45
CA GLY A 401 -46.17 -58.64 33.99
C GLY A 401 -45.32 -59.90 33.80
N ARG A 402 -45.37 -60.84 34.76
CA ARG A 402 -44.65 -62.12 34.65
C ARG A 402 -45.16 -62.97 33.50
N ALA A 403 -46.49 -63.12 33.38
CA ALA A 403 -47.09 -63.90 32.31
C ALA A 403 -46.81 -63.28 30.93
N SER A 404 -46.81 -61.95 30.82
CA SER A 404 -46.48 -61.24 29.57
C SER A 404 -45.05 -61.53 29.13
N ARG A 405 -44.08 -61.49 30.06
CA ARG A 405 -42.70 -61.85 29.77
C ARG A 405 -42.51 -63.32 29.38
N LEU A 406 -43.22 -64.25 30.04
CA LEU A 406 -43.22 -65.67 29.65
C LEU A 406 -43.78 -65.88 28.24
N CYS A 407 -44.91 -65.22 27.90
CA CYS A 407 -45.48 -65.25 26.57
C CYS A 407 -44.51 -64.67 25.52
N ALA A 408 -43.87 -63.54 25.83
CA ALA A 408 -42.85 -62.92 24.97
C ALA A 408 -41.64 -63.83 24.75
N LEU A 409 -41.16 -64.51 25.80
CA LEU A 409 -40.11 -65.53 25.68
C LEU A 409 -40.54 -66.66 24.75
N THR A 410 -41.74 -67.23 24.93
CA THR A 410 -42.22 -68.31 24.04
C THR A 410 -42.36 -67.85 22.59
N ALA A 411 -42.78 -66.59 22.36
CA ALA A 411 -42.83 -66.00 21.03
C ALA A 411 -41.44 -65.85 20.41
N ALA A 412 -40.46 -65.34 21.17
CA ALA A 412 -39.07 -65.20 20.70
C ALA A 412 -38.41 -66.56 20.35
N LEU A 413 -38.90 -67.66 20.93
CA LEU A 413 -38.41 -69.01 20.70
C LEU A 413 -39.21 -69.80 19.65
N ASP A 414 -40.17 -69.16 18.98
CA ASP A 414 -41.15 -69.78 18.07
C ASP A 414 -41.83 -71.02 18.71
N ILE A 415 -42.20 -70.90 19.99
CA ILE A 415 -42.95 -71.92 20.73
C ILE A 415 -44.43 -71.52 20.72
N ALA A 416 -45.31 -72.44 20.35
CA ALA A 416 -46.76 -72.20 20.35
C ALA A 416 -47.24 -71.82 21.76
N SER A 417 -47.72 -70.58 21.92
CA SER A 417 -48.08 -69.99 23.22
C SER A 417 -49.60 -69.96 23.49
N GLY A 418 -50.40 -70.47 22.55
CA GLY A 418 -51.85 -70.66 22.66
C GLY A 418 -52.67 -69.36 22.79
N ASN A 419 -54.01 -69.51 22.78
CA ASN A 419 -54.94 -68.36 22.80
C ASN A 419 -54.85 -67.53 24.09
N ALA A 420 -54.34 -68.10 25.19
CA ALA A 420 -54.21 -67.41 26.48
C ALA A 420 -53.17 -66.28 26.44
N CYS A 421 -52.04 -66.48 25.74
CA CYS A 421 -51.05 -65.43 25.57
C CYS A 421 -51.56 -64.28 24.68
N ALA A 422 -52.29 -64.59 23.60
CA ALA A 422 -52.94 -63.57 22.77
C ALA A 422 -54.04 -62.79 23.52
N ALA A 423 -54.78 -63.45 24.40
CA ALA A 423 -55.75 -62.79 25.27
C ALA A 423 -55.08 -61.88 26.30
N LEU A 424 -53.97 -62.33 26.89
CA LEU A 424 -53.19 -61.55 27.85
C LEU A 424 -52.67 -60.24 27.23
N GLU A 425 -52.14 -60.30 26.00
CA GLU A 425 -51.63 -59.14 25.28
C GLU A 425 -52.71 -58.05 25.09
N LYS A 426 -53.94 -58.45 24.74
CA LYS A 426 -55.09 -57.55 24.63
C LYS A 426 -55.45 -56.89 25.96
N VAL A 427 -55.37 -57.64 27.06
CA VAL A 427 -55.65 -57.13 28.41
C VAL A 427 -54.59 -56.14 28.88
N THR A 428 -53.31 -56.40 28.57
CA THR A 428 -52.21 -55.48 28.91
C THR A 428 -52.18 -54.23 28.04
N ALA A 429 -52.53 -54.34 26.75
CA ALA A 429 -52.63 -53.21 25.83
C ALA A 429 -53.73 -52.21 26.25
N LYS A 430 -54.88 -52.72 26.72
CA LYS A 430 -56.00 -51.87 27.18
C LYS A 430 -55.73 -51.13 28.50
N ARG A 431 -54.71 -51.56 29.26
CA ARG A 431 -54.35 -50.98 30.58
C ARG A 431 -53.16 -50.02 30.53
N SER A 432 -52.47 -49.91 29.39
CA SER A 432 -51.42 -48.91 29.21
C SER A 432 -52.10 -47.58 28.87
N PRO A 433 -51.99 -46.53 29.71
CA PRO A 433 -52.62 -45.23 29.47
C PRO A 433 -52.04 -44.50 28.26
#